data_AF-A0A354ZFA5-F1
#
_entry.id   AF-A0A354ZFA5-F1
#
_cell.length_a   1.000
_cell.length_b   1.000
_cell.length_c   1.000
_cell.angle_alpha   90.00
_cell.angle_beta   90.00
_cell.angle_gamma   90.00
#
_symmetry.space_group_name_H-M   'P 1'
#
loop_
_entity.id
_entity.type
_entity.pdbx_description
1 polymer ?
#
loop_
_entity_poly.entity_id
_entity_poly.type
_entity_poly.pdbx_seq_one_letter_code
_entity_poly.pdbx_strand_id
1 'polypeptide(L)'
;MQTQSYGPEARGGSSKAEVVISDGDIDYPKATAPDFLLALTTDAYRSYGLSMKKGIIITDSTVKLDPPAEVPVVALPILETASKKLGRAVVANMVAVGVLGGVSGVASPQALREAVLHRVPKGTEELNLAALEEGLALAAHAQADVRAAVQTDAAHS
;
A
#
# COMPACT_ATOMS: atom_id res chain seq x y z
N MET A 1 1.98 11.33 -12.71
CA MET A 1 1.57 10.49 -13.86
C MET A 1 1.19 9.13 -13.29
N GLN A 2 -0.08 8.69 -13.37
CA GLN A 2 -0.48 7.34 -12.96
C GLN A 2 -0.34 6.43 -14.20
N THR A 3 0.65 5.53 -14.21
CA THR A 3 0.78 4.52 -15.28
C THR A 3 -0.11 3.34 -14.92
N GLN A 4 -1.11 3.06 -15.76
CA GLN A 4 -1.83 1.78 -15.77
C GLN A 4 -1.34 0.99 -16.99
N SER A 5 -0.44 0.03 -16.79
CA SER A 5 -0.05 -0.88 -17.87
C SER A 5 -1.15 -1.92 -18.08
N TYR A 6 -1.96 -1.73 -19.12
CA TYR A 6 -2.85 -2.77 -19.62
C TYR A 6 -2.04 -3.80 -20.43
N GLY A 7 -1.88 -5.01 -19.88
CA GLY A 7 -1.53 -6.20 -20.65
C GLY A 7 -2.77 -6.87 -21.26
N PRO A 8 -2.64 -7.82 -22.21
CA PRO A 8 -3.77 -8.45 -22.92
C PRO A 8 -4.70 -9.32 -22.05
N GLU A 9 -4.45 -9.41 -20.74
CA GLU A 9 -5.15 -10.25 -19.78
C GLU A 9 -6.39 -9.54 -19.21
N ALA A 10 -7.23 -9.00 -20.10
CA ALA A 10 -8.50 -8.40 -19.75
C ALA A 10 -9.59 -9.48 -19.59
N ARG A 11 -9.54 -10.23 -18.47
CA ARG A 11 -10.67 -10.91 -17.78
C ARG A 11 -10.13 -11.78 -16.62
N GLY A 12 -10.16 -11.23 -15.41
CA GLY A 12 -10.10 -11.99 -14.17
C GLY A 12 -8.70 -12.41 -13.69
N GLY A 13 -7.90 -11.46 -13.23
CA GLY A 13 -6.65 -11.76 -12.52
C GLY A 13 -5.98 -10.48 -12.04
N SER A 14 -5.93 -10.28 -10.72
CA SER A 14 -5.13 -9.29 -9.96
C SER A 14 -5.05 -7.86 -10.52
N SER A 15 -5.83 -6.94 -9.93
CA SER A 15 -5.67 -5.50 -10.15
C SER A 15 -4.32 -5.00 -9.61
N LYS A 16 -3.51 -4.40 -10.49
CA LYS A 16 -2.26 -3.70 -10.14
C LYS A 16 -2.49 -2.18 -10.12
N ALA A 17 -1.95 -1.49 -9.13
CA ALA A 17 -1.79 -0.04 -9.15
C ALA A 17 -0.38 0.31 -8.67
N GLU A 18 0.39 1.01 -9.51
CA GLU A 18 1.71 1.53 -9.17
C GLU A 18 1.56 3.05 -8.96
N VAL A 19 2.01 3.55 -7.81
CA VAL A 19 2.09 4.98 -7.52
C VAL A 19 3.53 5.30 -7.20
N VAL A 20 4.17 6.05 -8.09
CA VAL A 20 5.54 6.57 -7.89
C VAL A 20 5.40 8.02 -7.44
N ILE A 21 5.88 8.30 -6.22
CA ILE A 21 5.97 9.66 -5.68
C ILE A 21 7.45 9.91 -5.44
N SER A 22 8.00 10.97 -6.01
CA SER A 22 9.39 11.38 -5.86
C SER A 22 9.45 12.89 -5.70
N ASP A 23 10.34 13.37 -4.83
CA ASP A 23 10.65 14.80 -4.67
C ASP A 23 11.64 15.32 -5.75
N GLY A 24 12.11 14.44 -6.66
CA GLY A 24 12.97 14.78 -7.79
C GLY A 24 12.32 14.48 -9.16
N ASP A 25 13.01 14.81 -10.25
CA ASP A 25 12.50 14.61 -11.62
C ASP A 25 12.25 13.12 -11.94
N ILE A 26 11.04 12.81 -12.40
CA ILE A 26 10.62 11.45 -12.77
C ILE A 26 11.01 11.20 -14.23
N ASP A 27 12.26 10.84 -14.47
CA ASP A 27 12.79 10.60 -15.82
C ASP A 27 12.42 9.22 -16.42
N TYR A 28 11.76 8.33 -15.66
CA TYR A 28 11.36 7.01 -16.17
C TYR A 28 10.10 6.45 -15.47
N PRO A 29 9.10 5.94 -16.20
CA PRO A 29 7.82 5.48 -15.63
C PRO A 29 7.88 4.13 -14.91
N LYS A 30 9.05 3.51 -14.77
CA LYS A 30 9.25 2.33 -13.91
C LYS A 30 9.95 2.76 -12.63
N ALA A 31 9.32 2.53 -11.49
CA ALA A 31 9.97 2.67 -10.19
C ALA A 31 11.14 1.67 -10.11
N THR A 32 12.36 2.14 -10.32
CA THR A 32 13.56 1.29 -10.24
C THR A 32 13.98 1.04 -8.80
N ALA A 33 13.56 1.89 -7.84
CA ALA A 33 13.89 1.75 -6.44
C ALA A 33 12.86 2.44 -5.52
N PRO A 34 11.65 1.86 -5.35
CA PRO A 34 10.61 2.45 -4.49
C PRO A 34 10.99 2.38 -3.00
N ASP A 35 10.64 3.41 -2.23
CA ASP A 35 10.81 3.40 -0.76
C ASP A 35 9.73 2.57 -0.06
N PHE A 36 8.56 2.40 -0.69
CA PHE A 36 7.45 1.60 -0.18
C PHE A 36 6.81 0.77 -1.30
N LEU A 37 6.47 -0.48 -0.98
CA LEU A 37 5.61 -1.34 -1.80
C LEU A 37 4.43 -1.84 -0.97
N LEU A 38 3.21 -1.78 -1.52
CA LEU A 38 2.05 -2.45 -0.93
C LEU A 38 1.63 -3.64 -1.80
N ALA A 39 1.64 -4.84 -1.23
CA ALA A 39 1.20 -6.07 -1.90
C ALA A 39 0.03 -6.73 -1.16
N LEU A 40 -1.15 -6.76 -1.78
CA LEU A 40 -2.34 -7.40 -1.18
C LEU A 40 -2.46 -8.90 -1.53
N THR A 41 -1.58 -9.42 -2.41
CA THR A 41 -1.58 -10.82 -2.83
C THR A 41 -0.17 -11.38 -2.91
N THR A 42 -0.04 -12.69 -2.76
CA THR A 42 1.24 -13.42 -2.96
C THR A 42 1.82 -13.19 -4.35
N ASP A 43 0.99 -13.13 -5.39
CA ASP A 43 1.46 -12.90 -6.76
C ASP A 43 2.01 -11.50 -6.96
N ALA A 44 1.40 -10.48 -6.34
CA ALA A 44 1.92 -9.12 -6.35
C ALA A 44 3.27 -9.05 -5.61
N TYR A 45 3.37 -9.72 -4.46
CA TYR A 45 4.65 -9.82 -3.73
C TYR A 45 5.73 -10.51 -4.58
N ARG A 46 5.44 -11.65 -5.20
CA ARG A 46 6.40 -12.37 -6.07
C ARG A 46 6.84 -11.52 -7.27
N SER A 47 5.91 -10.78 -7.85
CA SER A 47 6.18 -9.97 -9.04
C SER A 47 7.04 -8.73 -8.74
N TYR A 48 6.85 -8.10 -7.58
CA TYR A 48 7.43 -6.78 -7.29
C TYR A 48 8.34 -6.77 -6.06
N GLY A 49 7.95 -7.47 -4.99
CA GLY A 49 8.66 -7.46 -3.71
C GLY A 49 10.06 -8.07 -3.78
N LEU A 50 10.26 -9.13 -4.57
CA LEU A 50 11.57 -9.80 -4.69
C LEU A 50 12.65 -8.93 -5.34
N SER A 51 12.23 -7.90 -6.08
CA SER A 51 13.16 -6.96 -6.73
C SER A 51 13.57 -5.80 -5.82
N MET A 52 12.89 -5.61 -4.68
CA MET A 52 13.23 -4.54 -3.74
C MET A 52 14.53 -4.85 -2.99
N LYS A 53 15.42 -3.86 -2.97
CA LYS A 53 16.73 -3.93 -2.29
C LYS A 53 16.88 -2.92 -1.15
N LYS A 54 15.92 -2.00 -1.02
CA LYS A 54 15.83 -1.00 0.05
C LYS A 54 14.36 -0.66 0.29
N GLY A 55 14.06 0.04 1.37
CA GLY A 55 12.70 0.48 1.71
C GLY A 55 11.90 -0.59 2.44
N ILE A 56 10.57 -0.46 2.44
CA ILE A 56 9.67 -1.32 3.21
C ILE A 56 8.60 -1.94 2.32
N ILE A 57 8.35 -3.23 2.51
CA ILE A 57 7.20 -3.92 1.93
C ILE A 57 6.07 -3.97 2.96
N ILE A 58 4.89 -3.52 2.57
CA ILE A 58 3.66 -3.66 3.32
C ILE A 58 2.84 -4.77 2.63
N THR A 59 2.34 -5.74 3.39
CA THR A 59 1.50 -6.80 2.83
C THR A 59 0.17 -6.92 3.54
N ASP A 60 -0.81 -7.50 2.84
CA ASP A 60 -1.93 -8.13 3.57
C ASP A 60 -1.40 -9.33 4.38
N SER A 61 -2.01 -9.60 5.54
CA SER A 61 -1.59 -10.70 6.43
C SER A 61 -1.75 -12.09 5.82
N THR A 62 -2.50 -12.24 4.73
CA THR A 62 -2.67 -13.50 4.00
C THR A 62 -1.57 -13.75 2.95
N VAL A 63 -0.71 -12.76 2.69
CA VAL A 63 0.36 -12.85 1.69
C VAL A 63 1.48 -13.76 2.17
N LYS A 64 1.88 -14.71 1.31
CA LYS A 64 3.00 -15.60 1.60
C LYS A 64 4.31 -15.01 1.07
N LEU A 65 5.29 -14.86 1.95
CA LEU A 65 6.64 -14.40 1.62
C LEU A 65 7.52 -15.59 1.25
N ASP A 66 7.33 -16.11 0.03
CA ASP A 66 8.11 -17.22 -0.51
C ASP A 66 8.59 -16.89 -1.93
N PRO A 67 9.91 -16.66 -2.13
CA PRO A 67 10.96 -16.63 -1.10
C PRO A 67 10.81 -15.44 -0.12
N PRO A 68 11.46 -15.47 1.05
CA PRO A 68 11.45 -14.35 1.99
C PRO A 68 11.99 -13.05 1.38
N ALA A 69 11.50 -11.91 1.86
CA ALA A 69 11.96 -10.62 1.39
C ALA A 69 13.36 -10.30 1.93
N GLU A 70 14.16 -9.60 1.14
CA GLU A 70 15.48 -9.10 1.56
C GLU A 70 15.38 -7.76 2.33
N VAL A 71 14.22 -7.12 2.30
CA VAL A 71 13.92 -5.86 2.97
C VAL A 71 12.88 -6.07 4.07
N PRO A 72 12.76 -5.16 5.05
CA PRO A 72 11.75 -5.27 6.08
C PRO A 72 10.32 -5.37 5.54
N VAL A 73 9.50 -6.22 6.17
CA VAL A 73 8.11 -6.45 5.79
C VAL A 73 7.18 -6.20 6.97
N VAL A 74 6.08 -5.49 6.71
CA VAL A 74 4.99 -5.24 7.66
C VAL A 74 3.71 -5.85 7.11
N ALA A 75 3.19 -6.87 7.80
CA ALA A 75 1.96 -7.55 7.40
C ALA A 75 0.77 -7.03 8.21
N LEU A 76 -0.30 -6.61 7.52
CA LEU A 76 -1.49 -6.01 8.13
C LEU A 76 -2.77 -6.67 7.64
N PRO A 77 -3.83 -6.78 8.46
CA PRO A 77 -5.09 -7.45 8.09
C PRO A 77 -5.98 -6.56 7.21
N ILE A 78 -5.49 -6.12 6.05
CA ILE A 78 -6.13 -5.12 5.19
C ILE A 78 -7.45 -5.65 4.61
N LEU A 79 -7.40 -6.82 3.97
CA LEU A 79 -8.56 -7.44 3.33
C LEU A 79 -9.59 -7.89 4.37
N GLU A 80 -9.12 -8.40 5.51
CA GLU A 80 -9.99 -8.77 6.63
C GLU A 80 -10.69 -7.55 7.22
N THR A 81 -9.99 -6.42 7.39
CA THR A 81 -10.58 -5.17 7.88
C THR A 81 -11.71 -4.70 6.96
N ALA A 82 -11.49 -4.69 5.65
CA ALA A 82 -12.52 -4.30 4.69
C ALA A 82 -13.73 -5.25 4.70
N SER A 83 -13.48 -6.56 4.69
CA SER A 83 -14.54 -7.56 4.55
C SER A 83 -15.30 -7.84 5.85
N LYS A 84 -14.62 -7.95 7.00
CA LYS A 84 -15.23 -8.31 8.28
C LYS A 84 -15.58 -7.10 9.15
N LYS A 85 -14.69 -6.10 9.25
CA LYS A 85 -14.95 -4.92 10.11
C LYS A 85 -15.88 -3.93 9.44
N LEU A 86 -15.67 -3.66 8.15
CA LEU A 86 -16.51 -2.72 7.38
C LEU A 86 -17.64 -3.43 6.61
N GLY A 87 -17.65 -4.77 6.59
CA GLY A 87 -18.68 -5.57 5.92
C GLY A 87 -18.68 -5.45 4.39
N ARG A 88 -17.62 -4.89 3.78
CA ARG A 88 -17.58 -4.49 2.37
C ARG A 88 -16.19 -4.70 1.79
N ALA A 89 -15.93 -5.87 1.21
CA ALA A 89 -14.65 -6.16 0.55
C ALA A 89 -14.25 -5.16 -0.55
N VAL A 90 -15.24 -4.51 -1.18
CA VAL A 90 -15.01 -3.50 -2.24
C VAL A 90 -14.22 -2.28 -1.77
N VAL A 91 -14.17 -1.98 -0.46
CA VAL A 91 -13.40 -0.84 0.07
C VAL A 91 -11.99 -1.20 0.57
N ALA A 92 -11.51 -2.41 0.26
CA ALA A 92 -10.15 -2.82 0.60
C ALA A 92 -9.07 -1.88 0.05
N ASN A 93 -9.30 -1.28 -1.12
CA ASN A 93 -8.40 -0.29 -1.70
C ASN A 93 -8.29 0.99 -0.83
N MET A 94 -9.36 1.42 -0.16
CA MET A 94 -9.32 2.59 0.72
C MET A 94 -8.60 2.29 2.04
N VAL A 95 -8.80 1.09 2.59
CA VAL A 95 -8.00 0.62 3.74
C VAL A 95 -6.52 0.60 3.36
N ALA A 96 -6.19 0.05 2.19
CA ALA A 96 -4.84 0.04 1.62
C ALA A 96 -4.24 1.46 1.47
N VAL A 97 -5.00 2.43 0.97
CA VAL A 97 -4.56 3.84 0.86
C VAL A 97 -4.29 4.44 2.24
N GLY A 98 -5.17 4.18 3.23
CA GLY A 98 -4.97 4.64 4.60
C GLY A 98 -3.70 4.07 5.22
N VAL A 99 -3.46 2.76 5.01
CA VAL A 99 -2.24 2.10 5.47
C VAL A 99 -1.00 2.72 4.82
N LEU A 100 -0.96 2.81 3.50
CA LEU A 100 0.20 3.33 2.78
C LEU A 100 0.47 4.79 3.15
N GLY A 101 -0.57 5.63 3.22
CA GLY A 101 -0.45 7.03 3.62
C GLY A 101 0.04 7.19 5.07
N GLY A 102 -0.48 6.38 6.00
CA GLY A 102 -0.08 6.43 7.41
C GLY A 102 1.32 5.90 7.69
N VAL A 103 1.76 4.88 6.94
CA VAL A 103 3.12 4.31 7.06
C VAL A 103 4.15 5.22 6.39
N SER A 104 3.87 5.69 5.18
CA SER A 104 4.83 6.52 4.42
C SER A 104 4.92 7.95 4.94
N GLY A 105 3.85 8.50 5.51
CA GLY A 105 3.79 9.91 5.94
C GLY A 105 3.84 10.91 4.78
N VAL A 106 3.75 10.46 3.53
CA VAL A 106 3.89 11.30 2.33
C VAL A 106 2.78 12.35 2.19
N ALA A 107 1.63 12.11 2.81
CA ALA A 107 0.50 13.02 2.82
C ALA A 107 -0.11 13.09 4.23
N SER A 108 -0.59 14.27 4.62
CA SER A 108 -1.28 14.42 5.89
C SER A 108 -2.61 13.64 5.88
N PRO A 109 -3.08 13.15 7.03
CA PRO A 109 -4.40 12.52 7.12
C PRO A 109 -5.53 13.40 6.56
N GLN A 110 -5.43 14.73 6.75
CA GLN A 110 -6.39 15.68 6.21
C GLN A 110 -6.37 15.69 4.67
N ALA A 111 -5.18 15.75 4.06
CA ALA A 111 -5.04 15.73 2.60
C ALA A 111 -5.54 14.40 2.00
N LEU A 112 -5.34 13.27 2.68
CA LEU A 112 -5.87 11.98 2.27
C LEU A 112 -7.40 11.96 2.30
N ARG A 113 -8.03 12.47 3.37
CA ARG A 113 -9.50 12.58 3.47
C ARG A 113 -10.08 13.43 2.35
N GLU A 114 -9.49 14.59 2.10
CA GLU A 114 -9.91 15.48 1.02
C GLU A 114 -9.76 14.79 -0.34
N ALA A 115 -8.63 14.12 -0.59
CA ALA A 115 -8.41 13.40 -1.84
C ALA A 115 -9.42 12.27 -2.08
N VAL A 116 -9.84 11.57 -1.01
CA VAL A 116 -10.89 10.54 -1.07
C VAL A 116 -12.22 11.19 -1.44
N LEU A 117 -12.64 12.24 -0.72
CA LEU A 117 -13.91 12.92 -0.97
C LEU A 117 -14.06 13.44 -2.41
N HIS A 118 -12.98 13.87 -3.04
CA HIS A 118 -13.00 14.36 -4.43
C HIS A 118 -13.05 13.26 -5.49
N ARG A 119 -12.72 12.00 -5.15
CA ARG A 119 -12.55 10.91 -6.12
C ARG A 119 -13.57 9.79 -6.01
N VAL A 120 -14.17 9.59 -4.84
CA VAL A 120 -15.12 8.48 -4.64
C VAL A 120 -16.48 8.78 -5.26
N PRO A 121 -17.23 7.75 -5.70
CA PRO A 121 -18.59 7.93 -6.19
C PRO A 121 -19.48 8.62 -5.15
N LYS A 122 -20.38 9.49 -5.63
CA LYS A 122 -21.39 10.13 -4.78
C LYS A 122 -22.25 9.08 -4.05
N GLY A 123 -22.51 9.32 -2.77
CA GLY A 123 -23.25 8.41 -1.89
C GLY A 123 -22.41 7.26 -1.32
N THR A 124 -21.09 7.27 -1.52
CA THR A 124 -20.15 6.29 -0.93
C THR A 124 -19.10 6.92 -0.03
N GLU A 125 -19.20 8.23 0.21
CA GLU A 125 -18.22 9.05 0.93
C GLU A 125 -17.97 8.50 2.34
N GLU A 126 -19.03 8.27 3.10
CA GLU A 126 -18.95 7.80 4.49
C GLU A 126 -18.22 6.46 4.58
N LEU A 127 -18.58 5.49 3.72
CA LEU A 127 -17.96 4.17 3.72
C LEU A 127 -16.48 4.22 3.33
N ASN A 128 -16.12 5.02 2.32
CA ASN A 128 -14.73 5.15 1.89
C ASN A 128 -13.87 5.92 2.89
N LEU A 129 -14.43 6.95 3.55
CA LEU A 129 -13.75 7.63 4.65
C LEU A 129 -13.54 6.70 5.83
N ALA A 130 -14.55 5.95 6.26
CA ALA A 130 -14.40 4.96 7.31
C ALA A 130 -13.30 3.92 6.96
N ALA A 131 -13.25 3.47 5.70
CA ALA A 131 -12.19 2.58 5.23
C ALA A 131 -10.80 3.21 5.29
N LEU A 132 -10.67 4.48 4.90
CA LEU A 132 -9.42 5.23 5.02
C LEU A 132 -8.97 5.33 6.48
N GLU A 133 -9.88 5.68 7.40
CA GLU A 133 -9.58 5.80 8.84
C GLU A 133 -9.10 4.47 9.44
N GLU A 134 -9.74 3.36 9.07
CA GLU A 134 -9.28 2.04 9.50
C GLU A 134 -7.87 1.72 9.00
N GLY A 135 -7.56 2.10 7.75
CA GLY A 135 -6.20 1.97 7.24
C GLY A 135 -5.18 2.82 7.99
N LEU A 136 -5.52 4.07 8.31
CA LEU A 136 -4.68 4.97 9.10
C LEU A 136 -4.45 4.44 10.52
N ALA A 137 -5.47 3.85 11.13
CA ALA A 137 -5.37 3.23 12.46
C ALA A 137 -4.42 2.02 12.43
N LEU A 138 -4.55 1.13 11.43
CA LEU A 138 -3.62 0.01 11.24
C LEU A 138 -2.17 0.49 11.11
N ALA A 139 -1.93 1.54 10.31
CA ALA A 139 -0.61 2.14 10.17
C ALA A 139 -0.07 2.70 11.49
N ALA A 140 -0.92 3.35 12.29
CA ALA A 140 -0.53 3.91 13.59
C ALA A 140 -0.04 2.81 14.56
N HIS A 141 -0.73 1.66 14.60
CA HIS A 141 -0.33 0.52 15.41
C HIS A 141 0.98 -0.12 14.92
N ALA A 142 1.19 -0.15 13.61
CA ALA A 142 2.39 -0.71 12.99
C ALA A 142 3.62 0.21 13.07
N GLN A 143 3.48 1.47 13.53
CA GLN A 143 4.60 2.43 13.53
C GLN A 143 5.80 1.98 14.36
N ALA A 144 5.60 1.19 15.41
CA ALA A 144 6.71 0.64 16.18
C ALA A 144 7.55 -0.34 15.32
N ASP A 145 6.88 -1.24 14.61
CA ASP A 145 7.50 -2.24 13.73
C ASP A 145 8.19 -1.58 12.54
N VAL A 146 7.54 -0.57 11.94
CA VAL A 146 8.09 0.25 10.85
C VAL A 146 9.35 1.00 11.30
N ARG A 147 9.33 1.64 12.48
CA ARG A 147 10.49 2.39 12.98
C ARG A 147 11.66 1.47 13.32
N ALA A 148 11.39 0.31 13.90
CA ALA A 148 12.41 -0.70 14.16
C ALA A 148 13.05 -1.17 12.84
N ALA A 149 12.23 -1.46 11.83
CA ALA A 149 12.68 -1.84 10.50
C ALA A 149 13.63 -0.81 9.87
N VAL A 150 13.25 0.48 9.85
CA VAL A 150 14.06 1.57 9.26
C VAL A 150 15.39 1.78 9.97
N GLN A 151 15.45 1.63 11.30
CA GLN A 151 16.70 1.81 12.06
C GLN A 151 17.74 0.72 11.76
N THR A 152 17.31 -0.50 11.42
CA THR A 152 18.20 -1.61 11.05
C THR A 152 18.89 -1.42 9.69
N ASP A 153 18.18 -0.80 8.74
CA ASP A 153 18.67 -0.52 7.38
C ASP A 153 19.75 0.60 7.39
N ALA A 154 19.56 1.63 8.22
CA ALA A 154 20.52 2.73 8.38
C ALA A 154 21.84 2.31 9.08
N ALA A 155 21.85 1.20 9.81
CA ALA A 155 23.05 0.71 10.52
C ALA A 155 24.01 -0.12 9.64
N HIS A 156 23.60 -0.48 8.42
CA HIS A 156 24.38 -1.28 7.46
C HIS A 156 24.83 -0.49 6.21
N SER A 157 24.68 0.84 6.23
CA SER A 157 25.14 1.77 5.18
C SER A 157 26.37 2.56 5.60
#